data_AF-A0A371PKX0-F1
#
_entry.id   AF-A0A371PKX0-F1
#
_cell.length_a   1.000
_cell.length_b   1.000
_cell.length_c   1.000
_cell.angle_alpha   90.00
_cell.angle_beta   90.00
_cell.angle_gamma   90.00
#
_symmetry.space_group_name_H-M   'P 1'
#
loop_
_entity.id
_entity.type
_entity.pdbx_description
1 polymer ?
#
loop_
_entity_poly.entity_id
_entity_poly.type
_entity_poly.pdbx_seq_one_letter_code
_entity_poly.pdbx_strand_id
1 'polypeptide(L)'
;MIESKEGLQAAVKKIATLKQEIAMVIVGQETVVEQLLWSLLAGGHALLEGIPGLGKTMLVRTIADTVSLSFSRIQFTPDLMPSDITGTTLIDFGTQGSAAQRFQPGPVFGNLVLADEINRATPKTQSALLEAMQEGTVTAGGTTHVLPKPFFVLATQNPIEQEGTYPLPEAQLDRFLLKIGVEYPTREELKQIVMRTTAMEAPRARSVMTGEELTELQQDAKSLLVAEDILDLAVQLVMMTHPAEDDAPEEVKRYAKFGAGPRALQALISIGKVRALSHGRMHVSWQDLRTAALPVLRHRIVLTYEAQALGVTTDRLAASIVESIEANR
;
A
#
# COMPACT_ATOMS: atom_id res chain seq x y z
N MET A 1 17.95 -4.85 -14.76
CA MET A 1 17.30 -4.35 -15.99
C MET A 1 17.04 -5.55 -16.88
N ILE A 2 15.77 -5.82 -17.17
CA ILE A 2 15.36 -6.92 -18.04
C ILE A 2 15.74 -6.57 -19.48
N GLU A 3 16.92 -7.01 -19.90
CA GLU A 3 17.42 -6.81 -21.27
C GLU A 3 17.06 -7.99 -22.19
N SER A 4 16.58 -9.11 -21.63
CA SER A 4 16.26 -10.33 -22.38
C SER A 4 14.81 -10.78 -22.17
N LYS A 5 14.25 -11.39 -23.22
CA LYS A 5 12.92 -12.03 -23.19
C LYS A 5 12.83 -13.13 -22.11
N GLU A 6 13.95 -13.79 -21.83
CA GLU A 6 14.05 -14.82 -20.79
C GLU A 6 13.93 -14.23 -19.38
N GLY A 7 14.57 -13.08 -19.12
CA GLY A 7 14.44 -12.36 -17.84
C GLY A 7 13.01 -11.92 -17.58
N LEU A 8 12.31 -11.44 -18.62
CA LEU A 8 10.90 -11.05 -18.52
C LEU A 8 10.01 -12.24 -18.17
N GLN A 9 10.21 -13.38 -18.85
CA GLN A 9 9.44 -14.59 -18.58
C GLN A 9 9.70 -15.14 -17.18
N ALA A 10 10.94 -15.07 -16.69
CA ALA A 10 11.28 -15.45 -15.33
C ALA A 10 10.58 -14.57 -14.29
N ALA A 11 10.58 -13.24 -14.49
CA ALA A 11 9.90 -12.29 -13.62
C ALA A 11 8.38 -12.54 -13.58
N VAL A 12 7.74 -12.66 -14.74
CA VAL A 12 6.30 -12.97 -14.85
C VAL A 12 5.96 -14.26 -14.15
N LYS A 13 6.75 -15.32 -14.36
CA LYS A 13 6.54 -16.61 -13.72
C LYS A 13 6.65 -16.50 -12.19
N LYS A 14 7.65 -15.79 -11.67
CA LYS A 14 7.81 -15.57 -10.22
C LYS A 14 6.62 -14.83 -9.63
N ILE A 15 6.15 -13.76 -10.27
CA ILE A 15 4.98 -12.98 -9.83
C ILE A 15 3.70 -13.84 -9.87
N ALA A 16 3.52 -14.65 -10.91
CA ALA A 16 2.38 -15.55 -11.03
C ALA A 16 2.38 -16.61 -9.92
N THR A 17 3.53 -17.25 -9.66
CA THR A 17 3.68 -18.22 -8.56
C THR A 17 3.41 -17.57 -7.21
N LEU A 18 3.90 -16.35 -6.98
CA LEU A 18 3.64 -15.59 -5.76
C LEU A 18 2.13 -15.38 -5.53
N LYS A 19 1.40 -14.93 -6.56
CA LYS A 19 -0.06 -14.76 -6.50
C LYS A 19 -0.77 -16.09 -6.20
N GLN A 20 -0.33 -17.19 -6.79
CA GLN A 20 -0.89 -18.53 -6.54
C GLN A 20 -0.67 -19.01 -5.10
N GLU A 21 0.54 -18.85 -4.56
CA GLU A 21 0.85 -19.22 -3.17
C GLU A 21 0.02 -18.42 -2.16
N ILE A 22 -0.21 -17.13 -2.42
CA ILE A 22 -1.08 -16.31 -1.58
C ILE A 22 -2.55 -16.75 -1.68
N ALA A 23 -3.06 -17.03 -2.89
CA ALA A 23 -4.44 -17.46 -3.12
C ALA A 23 -4.76 -18.85 -2.51
N MET A 24 -3.75 -19.69 -2.29
CA MET A 24 -3.93 -20.96 -1.57
C MET A 24 -4.29 -20.75 -0.10
N VAL A 25 -3.85 -19.64 0.52
CA VAL A 25 -4.15 -19.31 1.91
C VAL A 25 -5.37 -18.38 1.99
N ILE A 26 -5.40 -17.35 1.15
CA ILE A 26 -6.40 -16.27 1.20
C ILE A 26 -7.58 -16.57 0.26
N VAL A 27 -8.80 -16.41 0.77
CA VAL A 27 -10.05 -16.67 0.06
C VAL A 27 -10.76 -15.36 -0.26
N GLY A 28 -11.25 -15.19 -1.49
CA GLY A 28 -12.20 -14.15 -1.86
C GLY A 28 -11.66 -12.72 -1.93
N GLN A 29 -10.33 -12.55 -1.88
CA GLN A 29 -9.68 -11.23 -1.84
C GLN A 29 -8.72 -11.04 -3.02
N GLU A 30 -9.06 -11.54 -4.20
CA GLU A 30 -8.16 -11.50 -5.37
C GLU A 30 -7.71 -10.08 -5.72
N THR A 31 -8.65 -9.12 -5.75
CA THR A 31 -8.36 -7.71 -6.03
C THR A 31 -7.46 -7.08 -4.97
N VAL A 32 -7.68 -7.41 -3.68
CA VAL A 32 -6.88 -6.90 -2.56
C VAL A 32 -5.46 -7.45 -2.63
N VAL A 33 -5.32 -8.76 -2.85
CA VAL A 33 -4.03 -9.44 -3.03
C VAL A 33 -3.28 -8.80 -4.20
N GLU A 34 -3.97 -8.61 -5.33
CA GLU A 34 -3.37 -8.03 -6.53
C GLU A 34 -2.89 -6.59 -6.30
N GLN A 35 -3.71 -5.73 -5.69
CA GLN A 35 -3.30 -4.35 -5.37
C GLN A 35 -2.15 -4.30 -4.35
N LEU A 36 -2.13 -5.20 -3.37
CA LEU A 36 -1.02 -5.29 -2.41
C LEU A 36 0.29 -5.70 -3.10
N LEU A 37 0.23 -6.70 -3.98
CA LEU A 37 1.37 -7.10 -4.79
C LEU A 37 1.84 -5.96 -5.68
N TRP A 38 0.93 -5.16 -6.25
CA TRP A 38 1.33 -3.97 -7.01
C TRP A 38 2.12 -2.99 -6.15
N SER A 39 1.64 -2.72 -4.93
CA SER A 39 2.31 -1.81 -4.00
C SER A 39 3.69 -2.33 -3.59
N LEU A 40 3.78 -3.62 -3.27
CA LEU A 40 5.01 -4.29 -2.89
C LEU A 40 6.06 -4.25 -4.02
N LEU A 41 5.67 -4.58 -5.25
CA LEU A 41 6.53 -4.58 -6.43
C LEU A 41 6.87 -3.17 -6.93
N ALA A 42 6.06 -2.17 -6.59
CA ALA A 42 6.39 -0.76 -6.83
C ALA A 42 7.36 -0.20 -5.77
N GLY A 43 7.52 -0.91 -4.63
CA GLY A 43 8.28 -0.45 -3.49
C GLY A 43 7.60 0.69 -2.72
N GLY A 44 6.27 0.74 -2.76
CA GLY A 44 5.47 1.72 -2.02
C GLY A 44 4.69 1.10 -0.87
N HIS A 45 4.11 1.95 -0.02
CA HIS A 45 3.31 1.52 1.12
C HIS A 45 1.82 1.52 0.76
N ALA A 46 1.03 0.65 1.39
CA ALA A 46 -0.41 0.58 1.16
C ALA A 46 -1.20 0.86 2.44
N LEU A 47 -2.38 1.45 2.27
CA LEU A 47 -3.38 1.64 3.30
C LEU A 47 -4.57 0.72 2.99
N LEU A 48 -4.94 -0.12 3.94
CA LEU A 48 -6.01 -1.10 3.79
C LEU A 48 -7.19 -0.73 4.68
N GLU A 49 -8.29 -0.34 4.06
CA GLU A 49 -9.53 0.03 4.73
C GLU A 49 -10.51 -1.14 4.69
N GLY A 50 -11.06 -1.51 5.84
CA GLY A 50 -12.05 -2.59 5.91
C GLY A 50 -12.36 -3.01 7.34
N ILE A 51 -13.37 -3.85 7.50
CA ILE A 51 -13.86 -4.29 8.81
C ILE A 51 -12.83 -5.23 9.48
N PRO A 52 -12.73 -5.27 10.82
CA PRO A 52 -11.94 -6.26 11.54
C PRO A 52 -12.36 -7.71 11.20
N GLY A 53 -11.42 -8.64 11.33
CA GLY A 53 -11.71 -10.08 11.14
C GLY A 53 -11.66 -10.59 9.70
N LEU A 54 -11.38 -9.74 8.70
CA LEU A 54 -11.26 -10.14 7.28
C LEU A 54 -9.90 -10.75 6.92
N GLY A 55 -9.18 -11.36 7.87
CA GLY A 55 -7.92 -12.05 7.58
C GLY A 55 -6.74 -11.14 7.16
N LYS A 56 -6.81 -9.83 7.41
CA LYS A 56 -5.74 -8.86 7.05
C LYS A 56 -4.36 -9.26 7.59
N THR A 57 -4.29 -9.68 8.86
CA THR A 57 -3.04 -10.16 9.48
C THR A 57 -2.53 -11.44 8.82
N MET A 58 -3.44 -12.34 8.42
CA MET A 58 -3.07 -13.57 7.71
C MET A 58 -2.52 -13.22 6.33
N LEU A 59 -3.18 -12.35 5.57
CA LEU A 59 -2.75 -11.88 4.26
C LEU A 59 -1.32 -11.33 4.28
N VAL A 60 -1.01 -10.46 5.24
CA VAL A 60 0.33 -9.87 5.35
C VAL A 60 1.38 -10.90 5.73
N ARG A 61 1.06 -11.77 6.70
CA ARG A 61 1.97 -12.85 7.11
C ARG A 61 2.27 -13.78 5.95
N THR A 62 1.24 -14.16 5.18
CA THR A 62 1.40 -14.98 3.98
C THR A 62 2.31 -14.31 2.96
N ILE A 63 2.17 -13.01 2.71
CA ILE A 63 3.08 -12.27 1.82
C ILE A 63 4.52 -12.32 2.36
N ALA A 64 4.72 -12.06 3.65
CA ALA A 64 6.06 -12.13 4.26
C ALA A 64 6.69 -13.52 4.12
N ASP A 65 5.92 -14.58 4.37
CA ASP A 65 6.37 -15.98 4.26
C ASP A 65 6.74 -16.32 2.80
N THR A 66 5.96 -15.85 1.82
CA THR A 66 6.22 -16.11 0.40
C THR A 66 7.45 -15.39 -0.18
N VAL A 67 7.89 -14.29 0.46
CA VAL A 67 9.05 -13.48 0.02
C VAL A 67 10.23 -13.60 1.01
N SER A 68 10.12 -14.49 2.00
CA SER A 68 11.11 -14.68 3.07
C SER A 68 11.52 -13.37 3.77
N LEU A 69 10.54 -12.50 4.03
CA LEU A 69 10.74 -11.21 4.69
C LEU A 69 10.49 -11.33 6.19
N SER A 70 11.23 -10.55 6.99
CA SER A 70 10.90 -10.41 8.41
C SER A 70 9.57 -9.68 8.58
N PHE A 71 8.67 -10.26 9.37
CA PHE A 71 7.36 -9.70 9.67
C PHE A 71 7.35 -9.06 11.05
N SER A 72 6.77 -7.86 11.13
CA SER A 72 6.54 -7.14 12.37
C SER A 72 5.11 -6.60 12.42
N ARG A 73 4.49 -6.61 13.60
CA ARG A 73 3.14 -6.10 13.82
C ARG A 73 3.17 -5.02 14.88
N ILE A 74 2.55 -3.89 14.57
CA ILE A 74 2.33 -2.77 15.47
C ILE A 74 0.82 -2.60 15.60
N GLN A 75 0.30 -2.79 16.80
CA GLN A 75 -1.08 -2.46 17.11
C GLN A 75 -1.12 -1.00 17.56
N PHE A 76 -1.83 -0.15 16.84
CA PHE A 76 -2.00 1.24 17.24
C PHE A 76 -3.05 1.33 18.33
N THR A 77 -2.66 1.89 19.47
CA THR A 77 -3.51 2.15 20.62
C THR A 77 -3.36 3.60 21.06
N PRO A 78 -4.32 4.17 21.81
CA PRO A 78 -4.27 5.57 22.22
C PRO A 78 -3.05 5.93 23.08
N ASP A 79 -2.48 4.95 23.78
CA ASP A 79 -1.32 5.07 24.67
C ASP A 79 0.03 4.79 23.99
N LEU A 80 0.02 4.33 22.73
CA LEU A 80 1.24 4.00 21.99
C LEU A 80 2.12 5.25 21.79
N MET A 81 3.37 5.18 22.23
CA MET A 81 4.33 6.27 22.08
C MET A 81 5.13 6.14 20.78
N PRO A 82 5.64 7.25 20.21
CA PRO A 82 6.54 7.20 19.06
C PRO A 82 7.75 6.26 19.24
N SER A 83 8.35 6.24 20.43
CA SER A 83 9.49 5.37 20.77
C SER A 83 9.15 3.89 20.73
N ASP A 84 7.88 3.51 20.93
CA ASP A 84 7.45 2.11 20.86
C ASP A 84 7.40 1.61 19.41
N ILE A 85 7.40 2.53 18.43
CA ILE A 85 7.46 2.24 17.00
C ILE A 85 8.91 2.29 16.52
N THR A 86 9.60 3.39 16.82
CA THR A 86 10.95 3.70 16.32
C THR A 86 12.05 2.99 17.09
N GLY A 87 11.78 2.55 18.31
CA GLY A 87 12.80 2.05 19.23
C GLY A 87 13.28 3.11 20.21
N THR A 88 14.03 2.65 21.20
CA THR A 88 14.51 3.46 22.33
C THR A 88 15.97 3.19 22.62
N THR A 89 16.67 4.17 23.20
CA THR A 89 18.04 4.02 23.67
C THR A 89 18.03 3.68 25.15
N LEU A 90 18.50 2.47 25.48
CA LEU A 90 18.66 2.02 26.85
C LEU A 90 20.06 2.36 27.35
N ILE A 91 20.17 2.60 28.66
CA ILE A 91 21.46 2.68 29.34
C ILE A 91 21.72 1.33 29.98
N ASP A 92 22.74 0.63 29.49
CA ASP A 92 23.21 -0.63 30.04
C ASP A 92 24.28 -0.32 31.10
N PHE A 93 24.01 -0.74 32.34
CA PHE A 93 24.92 -0.57 33.46
C PHE A 93 25.77 -1.84 33.60
N GLY A 94 26.99 -1.81 33.06
CA GLY A 94 27.92 -2.92 33.15
C GLY A 94 28.36 -3.21 34.59
N THR A 95 28.92 -4.39 34.82
CA THR A 95 29.36 -4.89 36.14
C THR A 95 30.42 -4.04 36.85
N GLN A 96 31.05 -3.08 36.16
CA GLN A 96 32.08 -2.18 36.70
C GLN A 96 31.68 -0.69 36.71
N GLY A 97 30.38 -0.36 36.61
CA GLY A 97 29.91 1.03 36.66
C GLY A 97 30.07 1.82 35.36
N SER A 98 30.42 1.15 34.25
CA SER A 98 30.35 1.74 32.91
C SER A 98 28.89 1.80 32.44
N ALA A 99 28.39 3.00 32.14
CA ALA A 99 27.11 3.20 31.47
C ALA A 99 27.33 3.20 29.95
N ALA A 100 26.87 2.17 29.25
CA ALA A 100 26.90 2.11 27.79
C ALA A 100 25.49 2.37 27.23
N GLN A 101 25.37 3.24 26.24
CA GLN A 101 24.09 3.43 25.54
C GLN A 101 23.92 2.33 24.49
N ARG A 102 22.82 1.59 24.57
CA ARG A 102 22.46 0.54 23.62
C ARG A 102 21.11 0.86 22.99
N PHE A 103 21.07 0.96 21.67
CA PHE A 103 19.82 1.11 20.93
C PHE A 103 19.06 -0.22 20.91
N GLN A 104 17.78 -0.17 21.26
CA GLN A 104 16.82 -1.25 21.10
C GLN A 104 15.90 -0.92 19.92
N PRO A 105 16.04 -1.62 18.78
CA PRO A 105 15.22 -1.39 17.60
C PRO A 105 13.74 -1.61 17.90
N GLY A 106 12.90 -0.68 17.43
CA GLY A 106 11.46 -0.84 17.48
C GLY A 106 10.94 -1.80 16.42
N PRO A 107 9.63 -2.11 16.45
CA PRO A 107 8.98 -2.99 15.48
C PRO A 107 9.03 -2.46 14.03
N VAL A 108 9.33 -1.17 13.80
CA VAL A 108 9.51 -0.63 12.45
C VAL A 108 10.73 -1.22 11.71
N PHE A 109 11.67 -1.86 12.41
CA PHE A 109 12.85 -2.50 11.81
C PHE A 109 12.56 -3.88 11.18
N GLY A 110 11.29 -4.21 10.92
CA GLY A 110 10.91 -5.35 10.09
C GLY A 110 10.91 -4.99 8.59
N ASN A 111 11.09 -5.97 7.72
CA ASN A 111 10.94 -5.78 6.27
C ASN A 111 9.48 -5.51 5.90
N LEU A 112 8.55 -6.25 6.52
CA LEU A 112 7.13 -6.10 6.33
C LEU A 112 6.48 -5.73 7.68
N VAL A 113 6.05 -4.47 7.79
CA VAL A 113 5.41 -3.93 8.99
C VAL A 113 3.89 -3.82 8.77
N LEU A 114 3.11 -4.52 9.57
CA LEU A 114 1.67 -4.33 9.69
C LEU A 114 1.38 -3.29 10.77
N ALA A 115 0.87 -2.12 10.39
CA ALA A 115 0.40 -1.08 11.29
C ALA A 115 -1.12 -1.16 11.43
N ASP A 116 -1.60 -1.90 12.42
CA ASP A 116 -3.01 -2.19 12.60
C ASP A 116 -3.72 -1.02 13.30
N GLU A 117 -4.85 -0.58 12.74
CA GLU A 117 -5.72 0.48 13.29
C GLU A 117 -4.99 1.82 13.50
N ILE A 118 -4.24 2.27 12.49
CA ILE A 118 -3.40 3.49 12.57
C ILE A 118 -4.16 4.73 13.05
N ASN A 119 -5.47 4.79 12.82
CA ASN A 119 -6.37 5.84 13.27
C ASN A 119 -6.64 5.82 14.79
N ARG A 120 -6.17 4.85 15.57
CA ARG A 120 -6.38 4.82 17.05
C ARG A 120 -5.28 5.49 17.86
N ALA A 121 -4.11 5.75 17.28
CA ALA A 121 -3.04 6.45 17.98
C ALA A 121 -3.08 7.96 17.74
N THR A 122 -2.40 8.70 18.61
CA THR A 122 -2.30 10.15 18.50
C THR A 122 -1.59 10.59 17.20
N PRO A 123 -1.84 11.82 16.71
CA PRO A 123 -1.16 12.34 15.51
C PRO A 123 0.37 12.31 15.56
N LYS A 124 0.96 12.44 16.76
CA LYS A 124 2.41 12.37 16.96
C LYS A 124 2.95 10.95 16.71
N THR A 125 2.23 9.93 17.19
CA THR A 125 2.58 8.53 16.98
C THR A 125 2.38 8.10 15.52
N GLN A 126 1.31 8.56 14.88
CA GLN A 126 1.09 8.38 13.44
C GLN A 126 2.24 8.97 12.62
N SER A 127 2.67 10.20 12.97
CA SER A 127 3.76 10.90 12.28
C SER A 127 5.08 10.14 12.35
N ALA A 128 5.38 9.48 13.47
CA ALA A 128 6.62 8.70 13.63
C ALA A 128 6.72 7.53 12.64
N LEU A 129 5.62 6.81 12.40
CA LEU A 129 5.58 5.76 11.38
C LEU A 129 5.70 6.35 9.97
N LEU A 130 4.97 7.43 9.69
CA LEU A 130 4.95 8.06 8.37
C LEU A 130 6.29 8.72 7.99
N GLU A 131 7.02 9.22 8.98
CA GLU A 131 8.39 9.73 8.80
C GLU A 131 9.34 8.57 8.47
N ALA A 132 9.27 7.47 9.21
CA ALA A 132 10.05 6.27 8.92
C ALA A 132 9.78 5.71 7.50
N MET A 133 8.50 5.74 7.07
CA MET A 133 8.09 5.40 5.69
C MET A 133 8.74 6.31 4.64
N GLN A 134 8.79 7.62 4.89
CA GLN A 134 9.27 8.58 3.91
C GLN A 134 10.80 8.63 3.84
N GLU A 135 11.47 8.61 4.99
CA GLU A 135 12.92 8.80 5.11
C GLU A 135 13.70 7.49 4.99
N GLY A 136 13.06 6.34 5.22
CA GLY A 136 13.76 5.05 5.26
C GLY A 136 14.79 4.93 6.39
N THR A 137 14.74 5.85 7.35
CA THR A 137 15.65 5.95 8.49
C THR A 137 14.88 6.40 9.73
N VAL A 138 15.46 6.12 10.89
CA VAL A 138 14.91 6.48 12.18
C VAL A 138 16.02 7.09 13.03
N THR A 139 15.78 8.25 13.63
CA THR A 139 16.74 8.89 14.54
C THR A 139 16.31 8.71 15.99
N ALA A 140 17.15 8.04 16.78
CA ALA A 140 16.91 7.80 18.21
C ALA A 140 18.18 8.14 19.00
N GLY A 141 18.03 8.90 20.10
CA GLY A 141 19.16 9.29 20.94
C GLY A 141 20.29 10.04 20.21
N GLY A 142 19.97 10.77 19.12
CA GLY A 142 20.95 11.48 18.30
C GLY A 142 21.68 10.64 17.26
N THR A 143 21.41 9.34 17.17
CA THR A 143 21.97 8.43 16.14
C THR A 143 20.91 8.06 15.12
N THR A 144 21.26 8.14 13.84
CA THR A 144 20.38 7.73 12.74
C THR A 144 20.63 6.27 12.37
N HIS A 145 19.55 5.49 12.32
CA HIS A 145 19.53 4.07 11.99
C HIS A 145 18.78 3.85 10.67
N VAL A 146 19.34 3.04 9.78
CA VAL A 146 18.73 2.74 8.47
C VAL A 146 17.77 1.56 8.59
N LEU A 147 16.60 1.67 7.97
CA LEU A 147 15.62 0.58 7.94
C LEU A 147 16.04 -0.54 6.98
N PRO A 148 15.65 -1.80 7.24
CA PRO A 148 16.00 -2.92 6.38
C PRO A 148 15.39 -2.76 4.98
N LYS A 149 16.08 -3.26 3.94
CA LYS A 149 15.56 -3.27 2.57
C LYS A 149 15.26 -4.71 2.14
N PRO A 150 14.13 -4.98 1.47
CA PRO A 150 13.02 -4.05 1.19
C PRO A 150 12.25 -3.68 2.47
N PHE A 151 11.70 -2.46 2.50
CA PHE A 151 10.87 -1.94 3.59
C PHE A 151 9.46 -1.68 3.08
N PHE A 152 8.47 -2.38 3.62
CA PHE A 152 7.07 -2.27 3.25
C PHE A 152 6.21 -2.09 4.49
N VAL A 153 5.24 -1.19 4.39
CA VAL A 153 4.29 -0.90 5.48
C VAL A 153 2.90 -1.10 4.91
N LEU A 154 2.13 -1.96 5.56
CA LEU A 154 0.69 -2.04 5.38
C LEU A 154 0.02 -1.43 6.60
N ALA A 155 -0.58 -0.25 6.43
CA ALA A 155 -1.42 0.33 7.47
C ALA A 155 -2.86 -0.15 7.30
N THR A 156 -3.58 -0.38 8.39
CA THR A 156 -5.02 -0.68 8.34
C THR A 156 -5.82 0.43 9.02
N GLN A 157 -7.03 0.66 8.51
CA GLN A 157 -8.03 1.52 9.14
C GLN A 157 -9.37 0.79 9.21
N ASN A 158 -10.05 0.96 10.35
CA ASN A 158 -11.43 0.52 10.53
C ASN A 158 -12.36 1.73 10.34
N PRO A 159 -13.22 1.74 9.31
CA PRO A 159 -14.10 2.88 9.03
C PRO A 159 -15.29 2.99 10.00
N ILE A 160 -15.61 1.96 10.78
CA ILE A 160 -16.82 1.90 11.62
C ILE A 160 -16.58 2.52 13.01
N GLU A 161 -15.36 2.43 13.54
CA GLU A 161 -15.03 2.93 14.88
C GLU A 161 -14.85 4.46 14.87
N GLN A 162 -15.82 5.18 15.44
CA GLN A 162 -15.79 6.65 15.55
C GLN A 162 -15.31 7.14 16.92
N GLU A 163 -15.35 6.31 17.96
CA GLU A 163 -14.90 6.71 19.31
C GLU A 163 -13.39 6.52 19.47
N GLY A 164 -12.71 7.57 19.94
CA GLY A 164 -11.28 7.51 20.25
C GLY A 164 -10.37 7.36 19.03
N THR A 165 -10.83 7.76 17.84
CA THR A 165 -10.05 7.74 16.60
C THR A 165 -9.60 9.13 16.15
N TYR A 166 -8.40 9.18 15.60
CA TYR A 166 -7.75 10.33 15.00
C TYR A 166 -7.58 10.04 13.49
N PRO A 167 -8.43 10.62 12.61
CA PRO A 167 -8.30 10.40 11.18
C PRO A 167 -6.96 10.92 10.68
N LEU A 168 -6.37 10.22 9.72
CA LEU A 168 -5.17 10.69 9.04
C LEU A 168 -5.54 11.91 8.18
N PRO A 169 -4.87 13.07 8.35
CA PRO A 169 -4.97 14.19 7.42
C PRO A 169 -4.65 13.76 5.98
N GLU A 170 -5.18 14.49 5.00
CA GLU A 170 -5.02 14.21 3.58
C GLU A 170 -3.54 14.19 3.16
N ALA A 171 -2.74 15.11 3.71
CA ALA A 171 -1.30 15.16 3.50
C ALA A 171 -0.56 13.91 4.01
N GLN A 172 -1.12 13.20 4.99
CA GLN A 172 -0.58 11.95 5.51
C GLN A 172 -1.04 10.76 4.66
N LEU A 173 -2.31 10.73 4.27
CA LEU A 173 -2.84 9.73 3.36
C LEU A 173 -2.09 9.70 2.02
N ASP A 174 -1.71 10.86 1.49
CA ASP A 174 -0.99 10.97 0.22
C ASP A 174 0.40 10.30 0.21
N ARG A 175 0.96 9.97 1.37
CA ARG A 175 2.21 9.17 1.49
C ARG A 175 2.02 7.70 1.15
N PHE A 176 0.78 7.18 1.19
CA PHE A 176 0.49 5.81 0.77
C PHE A 176 0.34 5.74 -0.75
N LEU A 177 0.99 4.77 -1.37
CA LEU A 177 0.92 4.56 -2.81
C LEU A 177 -0.51 4.23 -3.22
N LEU A 178 -1.14 3.29 -2.51
CA LEU A 178 -2.51 2.83 -2.73
C LEU A 178 -3.34 2.89 -1.44
N LYS A 179 -4.62 3.23 -1.60
CA LYS A 179 -5.66 2.90 -0.63
C LYS A 179 -6.50 1.74 -1.19
N ILE A 180 -6.57 0.65 -0.45
CA ILE A 180 -7.19 -0.61 -0.85
C ILE A 180 -8.40 -0.84 0.03
N GLY A 181 -9.59 -0.84 -0.57
CA GLY A 181 -10.84 -1.22 0.11
C GLY A 181 -10.98 -2.73 0.15
N VAL A 182 -11.32 -3.27 1.32
CA VAL A 182 -11.66 -4.69 1.50
C VAL A 182 -13.16 -4.82 1.68
N GLU A 183 -13.78 -5.46 0.69
CA GLU A 183 -15.21 -5.76 0.70
C GLU A 183 -15.52 -6.93 1.62
N TYR A 184 -16.78 -7.02 2.04
CA TYR A 184 -17.23 -8.15 2.84
C TYR A 184 -17.31 -9.42 1.97
N PRO A 185 -16.76 -10.56 2.43
CA PRO A 185 -16.75 -11.77 1.62
C PRO A 185 -18.14 -12.26 1.27
N THR A 186 -18.28 -12.85 0.09
CA THR A 186 -19.52 -13.49 -0.35
C THR A 186 -19.86 -14.69 0.55
N ARG A 187 -21.12 -15.15 0.46
CA ARG A 187 -21.56 -16.35 1.20
C ARG A 187 -20.66 -17.55 0.95
N GLU A 188 -20.21 -17.75 -0.28
CA GLU A 188 -19.37 -18.90 -0.62
C GLU A 188 -17.94 -18.71 -0.09
N GLU A 189 -17.40 -17.51 -0.19
CA GLU A 189 -16.09 -17.19 0.39
C GLU A 189 -16.09 -17.35 1.91
N LEU A 190 -17.15 -16.93 2.62
CA LEU A 190 -17.27 -17.15 4.06
C LEU A 190 -17.25 -18.64 4.43
N LYS A 191 -17.96 -19.49 3.68
CA LYS A 191 -17.89 -20.94 3.91
C LYS A 191 -16.48 -21.46 3.73
N GLN A 192 -15.81 -21.06 2.65
CA GLN A 192 -14.44 -21.49 2.36
C GLN A 192 -13.46 -21.00 3.43
N ILE A 193 -13.62 -19.76 3.92
CA ILE A 193 -12.84 -19.20 5.04
C ILE A 193 -13.02 -20.08 6.28
N VAL A 194 -14.26 -20.38 6.68
CA VAL A 194 -14.53 -21.25 7.84
C VAL A 194 -13.93 -22.64 7.62
N MET A 195 -14.18 -23.28 6.47
CA MET A 195 -13.66 -24.62 6.17
C MET A 195 -12.13 -24.69 6.26
N ARG A 196 -11.41 -23.69 5.75
CA ARG A 196 -9.94 -23.63 5.80
C ARG A 196 -9.41 -23.31 7.20
N THR A 197 -10.07 -22.43 7.94
CA THR A 197 -9.61 -22.02 9.27
C THR A 197 -9.93 -23.05 10.35
N THR A 198 -10.96 -23.89 10.16
CA THR A 198 -11.30 -24.99 11.08
C THR A 198 -10.69 -26.33 10.69
N ALA A 199 -9.94 -26.40 9.59
CA ALA A 199 -9.24 -27.62 9.19
C ALA A 199 -8.11 -27.95 10.19
N MET A 200 -7.81 -29.24 10.37
CA MET A 200 -6.70 -29.67 11.25
C MET A 200 -5.34 -29.18 10.75
N GLU A 201 -5.16 -29.05 9.44
CA GLU A 201 -3.98 -28.47 8.82
C GLU A 201 -4.37 -27.21 8.05
N ALA A 202 -3.89 -26.06 8.53
CA ALA A 202 -4.02 -24.81 7.79
C ALA A 202 -3.04 -24.79 6.61
N PRO A 203 -3.47 -24.34 5.40
CA PRO A 203 -2.57 -24.20 4.27
C PRO A 203 -1.45 -23.21 4.62
N ARG A 204 -0.21 -23.57 4.32
CA ARG A 204 0.97 -22.71 4.48
C ARG A 204 1.54 -22.42 3.11
N ALA A 205 1.68 -21.15 2.79
CA ALA A 205 2.35 -20.71 1.58
C ALA A 205 3.84 -21.03 1.67
N ARG A 206 4.43 -21.41 0.54
CA ARG A 206 5.87 -21.66 0.41
C ARG A 206 6.60 -20.37 0.04
N SER A 207 7.86 -20.27 0.43
CA SER A 207 8.72 -19.20 -0.08
C SER A 207 8.94 -19.38 -1.58
N VAL A 208 8.67 -18.31 -2.34
CA VAL A 208 8.77 -18.24 -3.80
C VAL A 208 10.02 -17.45 -4.21
N MET A 209 10.37 -16.42 -3.44
CA MET A 209 11.52 -15.56 -3.72
C MET A 209 12.09 -14.97 -2.43
N THR A 210 13.29 -14.40 -2.49
CA THR A 210 13.92 -13.67 -1.38
C THR A 210 13.64 -12.16 -1.45
N GLY A 211 13.95 -11.43 -0.37
CA GLY A 211 13.88 -9.96 -0.37
C GLY A 211 14.86 -9.29 -1.35
N GLU A 212 15.99 -9.93 -1.66
CA GLU A 212 16.93 -9.46 -2.69
C GLU A 212 16.31 -9.57 -4.09
N GLU A 213 15.72 -10.73 -4.40
CA GLU A 213 15.01 -10.95 -5.67
C GLU A 213 13.79 -10.02 -5.81
N LEU A 214 13.08 -9.72 -4.72
CA LEU A 214 12.02 -8.71 -4.72
C LEU A 214 12.59 -7.33 -5.08
N THR A 215 13.75 -6.96 -4.54
CA THR A 215 14.40 -5.67 -4.82
C THR A 215 14.83 -5.58 -6.28
N GLU A 216 15.33 -6.67 -6.87
CA GLU A 216 15.62 -6.77 -8.30
C GLU A 216 14.36 -6.56 -9.14
N LEU A 217 13.26 -7.24 -8.80
CA LEU A 217 11.97 -7.06 -9.48
C LEU A 217 11.44 -5.62 -9.38
N GLN A 218 11.62 -4.95 -8.23
CA GLN A 218 11.28 -3.54 -8.06
C GLN A 218 12.10 -2.64 -8.99
N GLN A 219 13.40 -2.93 -9.16
CA GLN A 219 14.26 -2.17 -10.08
C GLN A 219 13.86 -2.41 -11.54
N ASP A 220 13.56 -3.66 -11.88
CA ASP A 220 13.10 -4.02 -13.22
C ASP A 220 11.77 -3.34 -13.56
N ALA A 221 10.80 -3.35 -12.64
CA ALA A 221 9.56 -2.59 -12.79
C ALA A 221 9.82 -1.10 -13.04
N LYS A 222 10.74 -0.47 -12.29
CA LYS A 222 11.09 0.94 -12.50
C LYS A 222 11.69 1.23 -13.87
N SER A 223 12.41 0.26 -14.46
CA SER A 223 13.07 0.40 -15.76
C SER A 223 12.13 0.32 -16.98
N LEU A 224 10.86 -0.08 -16.80
CA LEU A 224 9.92 -0.17 -17.91
C LEU A 224 9.66 1.19 -18.57
N LEU A 225 9.46 1.14 -19.89
CA LEU A 225 9.22 2.32 -20.72
C LEU A 225 7.78 2.81 -20.56
N VAL A 226 7.64 4.14 -20.58
CA VAL A 226 6.36 4.83 -20.65
C VAL A 226 6.41 5.67 -21.92
N ALA A 227 5.52 5.38 -22.86
CA ALA A 227 5.40 6.18 -24.08
C ALA A 227 4.78 7.55 -23.74
N GLU A 228 5.11 8.57 -24.52
CA GLU A 228 4.69 9.96 -24.27
C GLU A 228 3.18 10.10 -24.25
N ASP A 229 2.47 9.46 -25.18
CA ASP A 229 1.01 9.39 -25.24
C ASP A 229 0.38 8.80 -23.97
N ILE A 230 1.00 7.77 -23.39
CA ILE A 230 0.55 7.17 -22.13
C ILE A 230 0.83 8.09 -20.94
N LEU A 231 1.96 8.80 -20.96
CA LEU A 231 2.27 9.79 -19.93
C LEU A 231 1.27 10.95 -19.97
N ASP A 232 0.92 11.44 -21.16
CA ASP A 232 -0.08 12.49 -21.35
C ASP A 232 -1.45 12.06 -20.82
N LEU A 233 -1.88 10.82 -21.09
CA LEU A 233 -3.10 10.27 -20.51
C LEU A 233 -3.05 10.19 -18.97
N ALA A 234 -1.89 9.86 -18.40
CA ALA A 234 -1.71 9.85 -16.94
C ALA A 234 -1.77 11.26 -16.34
N VAL A 235 -1.20 12.25 -17.03
CA VAL A 235 -1.29 13.66 -16.65
C VAL A 235 -2.74 14.13 -16.73
N GLN A 236 -3.42 13.85 -17.84
CA GLN A 236 -4.83 14.20 -18.04
C GLN A 236 -5.72 13.59 -16.94
N LEU A 237 -5.52 12.31 -16.59
CA LEU A 237 -6.20 11.65 -15.47
C LEU A 237 -6.08 12.43 -14.16
N VAL A 238 -4.89 12.93 -13.84
CA VAL A 238 -4.65 13.69 -12.60
C VAL A 238 -5.24 15.08 -12.71
N MET A 239 -5.03 15.78 -13.83
CA MET A 239 -5.57 17.12 -14.06
C MET A 239 -7.10 17.13 -13.94
N MET A 240 -7.80 16.18 -14.56
CA MET A 240 -9.27 16.07 -14.49
C MET A 240 -9.83 15.79 -13.09
N THR A 241 -8.99 15.56 -12.07
CA THR A 241 -9.44 15.53 -10.67
C THR A 241 -9.65 16.93 -10.07
N HIS A 242 -9.12 17.97 -10.71
CA HIS A 242 -9.23 19.35 -10.26
C HIS A 242 -10.51 19.99 -10.80
N PRO A 243 -11.34 20.61 -9.93
CA PRO A 243 -12.62 21.19 -10.36
C PRO A 243 -12.48 22.44 -11.24
N ALA A 244 -11.28 23.03 -11.33
CA ALA A 244 -11.01 24.21 -12.15
C ALA A 244 -10.58 23.86 -13.59
N GLU A 245 -10.35 22.59 -13.89
CA GLU A 245 -9.95 22.16 -15.24
C GLU A 245 -11.16 22.12 -16.16
N ASP A 246 -11.00 22.66 -17.37
CA ASP A 246 -12.08 22.77 -18.35
C ASP A 246 -12.61 21.38 -18.76
N ASP A 247 -11.71 20.42 -18.93
CA ASP A 247 -12.01 19.05 -19.33
C ASP A 247 -12.54 18.17 -18.17
N ALA A 248 -12.54 18.66 -16.94
CA ALA A 248 -13.03 17.86 -15.80
C ALA A 248 -14.52 17.52 -15.95
N PRO A 249 -14.95 16.30 -15.60
CA PRO A 249 -16.37 15.95 -15.60
C PRO A 249 -17.19 16.88 -14.68
N GLU A 250 -18.45 17.14 -15.02
CA GLU A 250 -19.33 18.00 -14.21
C GLU A 250 -19.49 17.52 -12.76
N GLU A 251 -19.47 16.19 -12.54
CA GLU A 251 -19.47 15.64 -11.18
C GLU A 251 -18.23 16.09 -10.39
N VAL A 252 -17.05 16.13 -11.00
CA VAL A 252 -15.82 16.59 -10.35
C VAL A 252 -15.90 18.09 -10.08
N LYS A 253 -16.30 18.89 -11.07
CA LYS A 253 -16.43 20.35 -10.92
C LYS A 253 -17.35 20.74 -9.75
N ARG A 254 -18.40 19.96 -9.52
CA ARG A 254 -19.36 20.19 -8.44
C ARG A 254 -18.93 19.62 -7.09
N TYR A 255 -18.37 18.40 -7.08
CA TYR A 255 -18.21 17.62 -5.85
C TYR A 255 -16.77 17.51 -5.35
N ALA A 256 -15.77 17.83 -6.17
CA ALA A 256 -14.37 17.90 -5.74
C ALA A 256 -14.04 19.30 -5.20
N LYS A 257 -13.47 19.34 -4.00
CA LYS A 257 -12.90 20.54 -3.39
C LYS A 257 -11.44 20.74 -3.81
N PHE A 258 -10.67 19.65 -3.83
CA PHE A 258 -9.27 19.63 -4.27
C PHE A 258 -8.97 18.33 -5.01
N GLY A 259 -8.22 18.44 -6.10
CA GLY A 259 -7.72 17.33 -6.90
C GLY A 259 -6.46 16.69 -6.34
N ALA A 260 -6.00 15.65 -7.03
CA ALA A 260 -4.87 14.83 -6.66
C ALA A 260 -3.53 15.51 -7.02
N GLY A 261 -2.53 15.43 -6.13
CA GLY A 261 -1.21 16.02 -6.35
C GLY A 261 -0.26 15.20 -7.23
N PRO A 262 0.99 15.66 -7.43
CA PRO A 262 2.00 14.98 -8.27
C PRO A 262 2.32 13.54 -7.85
N ARG A 263 2.13 13.19 -6.57
CA ARG A 263 2.29 11.82 -6.09
C ARG A 263 1.28 10.85 -6.70
N ALA A 264 0.10 11.33 -7.08
CA ALA A 264 -0.88 10.54 -7.82
C ALA A 264 -0.33 10.10 -9.17
N LEU A 265 0.30 11.03 -9.91
CA LEU A 265 0.92 10.73 -11.20
C LEU A 265 2.05 9.71 -11.04
N GLN A 266 2.93 9.91 -10.06
CA GLN A 266 4.01 8.96 -9.75
C GLN A 266 3.47 7.58 -9.39
N ALA A 267 2.36 7.52 -8.63
CA ALA A 267 1.70 6.29 -8.25
C ALA A 267 1.09 5.58 -9.45
N LEU A 268 0.35 6.29 -10.31
CA LEU A 268 -0.24 5.75 -11.55
C LEU A 268 0.83 5.13 -12.44
N ILE A 269 1.94 5.83 -12.67
CA ILE A 269 3.04 5.32 -13.50
C ILE A 269 3.73 4.13 -12.84
N SER A 270 4.03 4.20 -11.55
CA SER A 270 4.73 3.11 -10.84
C SER A 270 3.90 1.83 -10.85
N ILE A 271 2.61 1.93 -10.55
CA ILE A 271 1.68 0.80 -10.58
C ILE A 271 1.48 0.34 -12.02
N GLY A 272 1.37 1.26 -12.98
CA GLY A 272 1.23 0.94 -14.40
C GLY A 272 2.40 0.10 -14.93
N LYS A 273 3.63 0.45 -14.54
CA LYS A 273 4.83 -0.33 -14.84
C LYS A 273 4.80 -1.72 -14.20
N VAL A 274 4.46 -1.81 -12.92
CA VAL A 274 4.34 -3.12 -12.24
C VAL A 274 3.30 -4.01 -12.91
N ARG A 275 2.16 -3.44 -13.33
CA ARG A 275 1.12 -4.18 -14.03
C ARG A 275 1.58 -4.63 -15.41
N ALA A 276 2.21 -3.76 -16.18
CA ALA A 276 2.80 -4.14 -17.47
C ALA A 276 3.81 -5.29 -17.31
N LEU A 277 4.71 -5.20 -16.33
CA LEU A 277 5.68 -6.25 -16.01
C LEU A 277 4.99 -7.56 -15.64
N SER A 278 3.98 -7.52 -14.77
CA SER A 278 3.21 -8.69 -14.32
C SER A 278 2.48 -9.40 -15.47
N HIS A 279 2.14 -8.67 -16.54
CA HIS A 279 1.52 -9.20 -17.76
C HIS A 279 2.54 -9.53 -18.87
N GLY A 280 3.85 -9.45 -18.58
CA GLY A 280 4.89 -9.76 -19.55
C GLY A 280 5.05 -8.73 -20.66
N ARG A 281 4.71 -7.47 -20.39
CA ARG A 281 4.91 -6.33 -21.29
C ARG A 281 6.04 -5.44 -20.80
N MET A 282 6.81 -4.89 -21.74
CA MET A 282 7.94 -3.97 -21.48
C MET A 282 7.54 -2.48 -21.56
N HIS A 283 6.26 -2.20 -21.80
CA HIS A 283 5.71 -0.86 -21.89
C HIS A 283 4.36 -0.78 -21.18
N VAL A 284 4.10 0.38 -20.57
CA VAL A 284 2.81 0.69 -19.95
C VAL A 284 1.76 0.92 -21.02
N SER A 285 0.53 0.48 -20.76
CA SER A 285 -0.65 0.70 -21.60
C SER A 285 -1.72 1.49 -20.85
N TRP A 286 -2.69 2.03 -21.57
CA TRP A 286 -3.87 2.66 -20.95
C TRP A 286 -4.59 1.74 -19.96
N GLN A 287 -4.73 0.45 -20.29
CA GLN A 287 -5.40 -0.51 -19.41
C GLN A 287 -4.69 -0.63 -18.05
N ASP A 288 -3.37 -0.41 -18.03
CA ASP A 288 -2.58 -0.40 -16.79
C ASP A 288 -2.94 0.77 -15.89
N LEU A 289 -3.05 1.97 -16.47
CA LEU A 289 -3.43 3.20 -15.77
C LEU A 289 -4.89 3.15 -15.32
N ARG A 290 -5.78 2.69 -16.21
CA ARG A 290 -7.22 2.58 -15.95
C ARG A 290 -7.53 1.79 -14.69
N THR A 291 -7.01 0.57 -14.55
CA THR A 291 -7.30 -0.24 -13.34
C THR A 291 -6.54 0.26 -12.11
N ALA A 292 -5.42 0.99 -12.29
CA ALA A 292 -4.70 1.61 -11.18
C ALA A 292 -5.39 2.90 -10.67
N ALA A 293 -6.20 3.54 -11.49
CA ALA A 293 -6.80 4.86 -11.21
C ALA A 293 -7.57 4.88 -9.89
N LEU A 294 -8.47 3.93 -9.68
CA LEU A 294 -9.32 3.89 -8.50
C LEU A 294 -8.52 3.79 -7.17
N PRO A 295 -7.68 2.76 -6.95
CA PRO A 295 -6.94 2.64 -5.69
C PRO A 295 -5.85 3.71 -5.50
N VAL A 296 -5.44 4.41 -6.57
CA VAL A 296 -4.50 5.54 -6.49
C VAL A 296 -5.22 6.85 -6.15
N LEU A 297 -6.37 7.13 -6.74
CA LEU A 297 -7.02 8.44 -6.65
C LEU A 297 -7.96 8.58 -5.45
N ARG A 298 -8.52 7.46 -4.94
CA ARG A 298 -9.60 7.50 -3.93
C ARG A 298 -9.27 8.23 -2.63
N HIS A 299 -8.01 8.29 -2.22
CA HIS A 299 -7.54 9.01 -1.02
C HIS A 299 -6.84 10.33 -1.34
N ARG A 300 -6.83 10.73 -2.61
CA ARG A 300 -6.17 11.94 -3.12
C ARG A 300 -7.15 12.99 -3.64
N ILE A 301 -8.45 12.66 -3.70
CA ILE A 301 -9.52 13.60 -4.03
C ILE A 301 -10.21 14.03 -2.75
N VAL A 302 -10.30 15.33 -2.51
CA VAL A 302 -11.00 15.89 -1.35
C VAL A 302 -12.40 16.31 -1.79
N LEU A 303 -13.42 15.78 -1.13
CA LEU A 303 -14.82 16.07 -1.43
C LEU A 303 -15.29 17.39 -0.80
N THR A 304 -16.29 18.02 -1.42
CA THR A 304 -17.03 19.13 -0.80
C THR A 304 -17.99 18.61 0.29
N TYR A 305 -18.40 19.48 1.20
CA TYR A 305 -19.40 19.12 2.22
C TYR A 305 -20.74 18.71 1.60
N GLU A 306 -21.13 19.32 0.47
CA GLU A 306 -22.33 18.93 -0.29
C GLU A 306 -22.22 17.49 -0.79
N ALA A 307 -21.07 17.13 -1.37
CA ALA A 307 -20.80 15.77 -1.85
C ALA A 307 -20.92 14.74 -0.73
N GLN A 308 -20.34 15.04 0.44
CA GLN A 308 -20.44 14.18 1.62
C GLN A 308 -21.89 14.02 2.10
N ALA A 309 -22.67 15.11 2.14
CA ALA A 309 -24.08 15.08 2.54
C ALA A 309 -24.95 14.27 1.58
N LEU A 310 -24.61 14.25 0.28
CA LEU A 310 -25.31 13.46 -0.75
C LEU A 310 -24.80 12.01 -0.87
N GLY A 311 -23.82 11.61 -0.06
CA GLY A 311 -23.23 10.28 -0.12
C GLY A 311 -22.40 10.02 -1.39
N VAL A 312 -21.91 11.08 -2.05
CA VAL A 312 -20.99 10.94 -3.18
C VAL A 312 -19.64 10.45 -2.67
N THR A 313 -19.11 9.40 -3.31
CA THR A 313 -17.81 8.82 -2.96
C THR A 313 -16.71 9.29 -3.90
N THR A 314 -15.46 9.33 -3.42
CA THR A 314 -14.29 9.56 -4.28
C THR A 314 -14.14 8.50 -5.36
N ASP A 315 -14.52 7.26 -5.08
CA ASP A 315 -14.53 6.16 -6.05
C ASP A 315 -15.42 6.45 -7.27
N ARG A 316 -16.60 7.06 -7.05
CA ARG A 316 -17.49 7.52 -8.13
C ARG A 316 -16.86 8.62 -8.99
N LEU A 317 -16.22 9.61 -8.36
CA LEU A 317 -15.55 10.68 -9.10
C LEU A 317 -14.38 10.14 -9.93
N ALA A 318 -13.57 9.26 -9.35
CA ALA A 318 -12.47 8.60 -10.06
C ALA A 318 -12.97 7.77 -11.24
N ALA A 319 -14.08 7.04 -11.09
CA ALA A 319 -14.71 6.30 -12.19
C ALA A 319 -15.19 7.23 -13.31
N SER A 320 -15.87 8.33 -12.97
CA SER A 320 -16.34 9.33 -13.95
C SER A 320 -15.20 9.94 -14.77
N ILE A 321 -14.05 10.23 -14.14
CA ILE A 321 -12.86 10.73 -14.85
C ILE A 321 -12.35 9.71 -15.85
N VAL A 322 -12.22 8.45 -15.43
CA VAL A 322 -11.76 7.35 -16.30
C VAL A 322 -12.71 7.17 -17.49
N GLU A 323 -14.02 7.16 -17.25
CA GLU A 323 -15.04 7.03 -18.31
C GLU A 323 -15.00 8.20 -19.30
N SER A 324 -14.78 9.44 -18.82
CA SER A 324 -14.66 10.62 -19.68
C SER A 324 -13.46 10.52 -20.64
N ILE A 325 -12.32 10.03 -20.17
CA ILE A 325 -11.15 9.81 -21.03
C ILE A 325 -11.42 8.70 -22.04
N GLU A 326 -12.06 7.60 -21.65
CA GLU A 326 -12.40 6.51 -22.57
C GLU A 326 -13.39 6.94 -23.66
N ALA A 327 -14.32 7.84 -23.35
CA ALA A 327 -15.28 8.36 -24.31
C ALA A 327 -14.64 9.29 -25.37
N ASN A 328 -13.53 9.95 -25.03
CA ASN A 328 -12.85 10.93 -25.88
C ASN A 328 -11.64 10.36 -26.65
N ARG A 329 -11.42 9.04 -26.59
CA ARG A 329 -10.27 8.36 -27.19
C ARG A 329 -10.67 7.53 -28.42
#